data_AF-A0A2S6QT26-F1
#
_entry.id   AF-A0A2S6QT26-F1
#
_cell.length_a   1.000
_cell.length_b   1.000
_cell.length_c   1.000
_cell.angle_alpha   90.00
_cell.angle_beta   90.00
_cell.angle_gamma   90.00
#
_symmetry.space_group_name_H-M   'P 1'
#
loop_
_entity.id
_entity.type
_entity.pdbx_description
1 polymer ?
#
loop_
_entity_poly.entity_id
_entity_poly.type
_entity_poly.pdbx_seq_one_letter_code
_entity_poly.pdbx_strand_id
1 'polypeptide(L)' 'METGVLSKETHENVIRFAPPLIITKEEIDEAVEKLQYILESW' A
#
# COMPACT_ATOMS: atom_id res chain seq x y z
N MET A 1 -13.32 2.05 8.49
CA MET A 1 -12.16 2.96 8.45
C MET A 1 -11.50 2.73 7.10
N GLU A 2 -11.67 3.65 6.15
CA GLU A 2 -11.01 3.58 4.84
C GLU A 2 -9.50 3.73 5.05
N THR A 3 -8.72 2.74 4.61
CA THR A 3 -7.28 2.62 4.86
C THR A 3 -6.40 3.54 4.01
N GLY A 4 -6.95 4.64 3.45
CA GLY A 4 -6.17 5.69 2.80
C GLY A 4 -5.39 5.28 1.54
N VAL A 5 -5.59 4.06 1.04
CA VAL A 5 -4.89 3.56 -0.16
C VAL A 5 -5.79 3.69 -1.38
N LEU A 6 -5.37 4.55 -2.33
CA LEU A 6 -5.94 4.61 -3.67
C LEU A 6 -5.25 3.56 -4.56
N SER A 7 -5.99 2.52 -4.94
CA SER A 7 -5.56 1.52 -5.93
C SER A 7 -6.43 1.62 -7.20
N LYS A 8 -5.82 1.60 -8.38
CA LYS A 8 -6.50 1.57 -9.68
C LYS A 8 -6.36 0.17 -10.29
N GLU A 9 -7.46 -0.53 -10.51
CA GLU A 9 -7.46 -1.85 -11.12
C GLU A 9 -7.12 -1.80 -12.62
N THR A 10 -6.19 -2.66 -13.05
CA THR A 10 -5.87 -2.94 -14.45
C THR A 10 -5.80 -4.46 -14.64
N HIS A 11 -6.94 -5.11 -14.87
CA HIS A 11 -7.19 -6.48 -15.40
C HIS A 11 -6.29 -7.70 -15.09
N GLU A 12 -5.22 -7.64 -14.31
CA GLU A 12 -4.37 -8.79 -13.98
C GLU A 12 -3.79 -8.56 -12.59
N ASN A 13 -4.30 -9.24 -11.54
CA ASN A 13 -3.79 -9.47 -10.15
C ASN A 13 -2.75 -8.52 -9.51
N VAL A 14 -2.62 -7.28 -9.98
CA VAL A 14 -1.51 -6.37 -9.68
C VAL A 14 -2.10 -5.12 -9.07
N ILE A 15 -1.68 -4.85 -7.83
CA ILE A 15 -2.01 -3.65 -7.10
C ILE A 15 -0.85 -2.67 -7.26
N ARG A 16 -1.12 -1.48 -7.80
CA ARG A 16 -0.13 -0.41 -7.97
C ARG A 16 -0.29 0.64 -6.88
N PHE A 17 0.76 0.84 -6.10
CA PHE A 17 0.88 1.95 -5.16
C PHE A 17 1.69 3.08 -5.81
N ALA A 18 1.09 4.26 -5.90
CA ALA A 18 1.70 5.45 -6.51
C ALA A 18 1.72 6.61 -5.50
N PRO A 19 2.63 6.58 -4.51
CA PRO A 19 2.75 7.64 -3.52
C PRO A 19 3.27 8.95 -4.14
N PRO A 20 3.09 10.10 -3.46
CA PRO A 20 3.66 11.37 -3.89
C PRO A 20 5.19 11.37 -3.80
N LEU A 21 5.85 12.21 -4.61
CA LEU A 21 7.32 12.29 -4.66
C LEU A 21 7.99 12.82 -3.37
N ILE A 22 7.18 13.35 -2.44
CA ILE A 22 7.63 13.89 -1.16
C ILE A 22 7.66 12.82 -0.05
N ILE A 23 7.22 11.59 -0.35
CA ILE A 23 7.09 10.51 0.64
C ILE A 23 8.41 10.24 1.37
N THR A 24 8.35 10.05 2.69
CA THR A 24 9.52 9.77 3.52
C THR A 24 9.77 8.27 3.62
N LYS A 25 10.97 7.91 4.10
CA LYS A 25 11.32 6.50 4.33
C LYS A 25 10.43 5.88 5.42
N GLU A 26 10.16 6.62 6.48
CA GLU A 26 9.35 6.17 7.60
C GLU A 26 7.91 5.85 7.16
N GLU A 27 7.34 6.68 6.26
CA GLU A 27 6.02 6.43 5.68
C GLU A 27 5.98 5.16 4.82
N ILE A 28 7.08 4.87 4.09
CA ILE A 28 7.22 3.61 3.33
C ILE A 28 7.31 2.42 4.28
N ASP A 29 8.15 2.50 5.31
CA ASP A 29 8.37 1.41 6.27
C ASP A 29 7.04 1.06 6.98
N GLU A 30 6.27 2.06 7.43
CA GLU A 30 4.95 1.87 8.04
C GLU A 30 3.93 1.24 7.06
N ALA A 31 3.96 1.66 5.79
CA ALA A 31 3.08 1.09 4.77
C ALA A 31 3.39 -0.39 4.49
N VAL A 32 4.68 -0.76 4.47
CA VAL A 32 5.12 -2.15 4.25
C VAL A 32 4.74 -3.04 5.43
N GLU A 33 4.91 -2.58 6.67
CA GLU A 33 4.50 -3.35 7.87
C GLU A 33 3.00 -3.66 7.85
N LYS A 34 2.17 -2.68 7.51
CA LYS A 34 0.72 -2.87 7.40
C LYS A 34 0.35 -3.87 6.30
N LEU A 35 1.04 -3.80 5.15
CA LEU A 35 0.83 -4.75 4.06
C LEU A 35 1.21 -6.17 4.47
N GLN A 36 2.33 -6.36 5.15
CA GLN A 36 2.73 -7.67 5.69
C GLN A 36 1.67 -8.22 6.64
N TYR A 37 1.25 -7.41 7.63
CA TYR A 37 0.23 -7.82 8.59
C TYR A 37 -1.05 -8.30 7.90
N ILE A 38 -1.54 -7.57 6.90
CA ILE A 38 -2.76 -7.92 6.18
C ILE A 38 -2.59 -9.21 5.37
N LEU A 39 -1.44 -9.41 4.72
CA LEU A 39 -1.18 -10.58 3.89
C LEU A 39 -0.97 -11.86 4.73
N GLU A 40 -0.39 -11.73 5.93
CA GLU A 40 -0.18 -12.86 6.84
C GLU A 40 -1.42 -13.19 7.68
N SER A 41 -2.30 -12.21 7.91
CA SER A 41 -3.54 -12.38 8.69
C SER A 41 -4.73 -12.85 7.83
N TRP A 42 -4.48 -13.22 6.58
CA TRP A 42 -5.46 -13.72 5.62
C TRP A 42 -5.46 -15.24 5.54
#